data_AF-A0A212JHV6-F1
#
_entry.id   AF-A0A212JHV6-F1
#
_cell.length_a   1.000
_cell.length_b   1.000
_cell.length_c   1.000
_cell.angle_alpha   90.00
_cell.angle_beta   90.00
_cell.angle_gamma   90.00
#
_symmetry.space_group_name_H-M   'P 1'
#
loop_
_entity.id
_entity.type
_entity.pdbx_description
1 polymer ?
#
loop_
_entity_poly.entity_id
_entity_poly.type
_entity_poly.pdbx_seq_one_letter_code
_entity_poly.pdbx_strand_id
1 'polypeptide(L)'
;MTMTGSATTSVVYEPDGLQTRFPVPFPVFDADDVYAVAVEDMTQTELANFTVEGLGTEEGAHVRFFTPPSFGPKLVLYRWTKRVQESDYPEGGRFPAKVVETDFDRLVAIAQEIDDQFAWTLKIPRGADMTPVEYTEALFLAADDARLAADEAGSSASISGGAARDARDMARDAASQARSAALMAESAAQSALDAANTVAQGMADATESTKGIVRLATAAEHESGASGLAATPAHVKALRDALREEIREDIREEVTAEAKKSVGVPLLSVIWSTTGLAKDNYLVASRDNGLLLRSEYGEAFADIQAAHDAGTGAVVEDAAWLAELAANNGVCGKYSLGDGATTFRMPLLGKRAS
;
A
#
# COMPACT_ATOMS: atom_id res chain seq x y z
N MET A 1 2.94 -73.12 4.71
CA MET A 1 2.21 -71.86 4.89
C MET A 1 1.01 -71.91 3.96
N THR A 2 -0.01 -71.08 4.15
CA THR A 2 -1.10 -70.91 3.18
C THR A 2 -1.35 -69.42 3.11
N MET A 3 -1.37 -68.86 1.90
CA MET A 3 -1.60 -67.44 1.69
C MET A 3 -3.07 -67.11 1.87
N THR A 4 -3.37 -66.09 2.68
CA THR A 4 -4.73 -65.58 2.88
C THR A 4 -4.92 -64.28 2.10
N GLY A 5 -6.12 -64.00 1.61
CA GLY A 5 -6.41 -62.91 0.66
C GLY A 5 -6.21 -61.47 1.16
N SER A 6 -5.82 -61.26 2.42
CA SER A 6 -5.56 -59.95 3.02
C SER A 6 -4.25 -59.98 3.81
N ALA A 7 -3.17 -60.46 3.20
CA ALA A 7 -1.85 -60.43 3.82
C ALA A 7 -1.17 -59.10 3.50
N THR A 8 -0.68 -58.42 4.55
CA THR A 8 0.24 -57.30 4.44
C THR A 8 1.45 -57.72 3.59
N THR A 9 1.87 -56.91 2.61
CA THR A 9 3.04 -57.17 1.73
C THR A 9 4.26 -56.32 2.08
N SER A 10 4.05 -55.26 2.88
CA SER A 10 5.06 -54.29 3.27
C SER A 10 4.85 -53.79 4.70
N VAL A 11 5.93 -53.37 5.36
CA VAL A 11 5.89 -52.76 6.70
C VAL A 11 6.81 -51.55 6.73
N VAL A 12 6.38 -50.52 7.46
CA VAL A 12 7.13 -49.27 7.63
C VAL A 12 7.64 -49.18 9.08
N TYR A 13 8.91 -48.85 9.22
CA TYR A 13 9.60 -48.60 10.48
C TYR A 13 10.19 -47.20 10.49
N GLU A 14 10.29 -46.61 11.69
CA GLU A 14 11.01 -45.37 11.96
C GLU A 14 12.29 -45.73 12.75
N PRO A 15 13.42 -45.96 12.07
CA PRO A 15 14.65 -46.39 12.72
C PRO A 15 15.21 -45.28 13.63
N ASP A 16 15.81 -45.69 14.75
CA ASP A 16 16.43 -44.80 15.75
C ASP A 16 17.92 -44.52 15.47
N GLY A 17 18.50 -45.10 14.41
CA GLY A 17 19.93 -45.02 14.11
C GLY A 17 20.79 -46.06 14.84
N LEU A 18 20.20 -46.93 15.68
CA LEU A 18 20.92 -47.89 16.52
C LEU A 18 20.41 -49.34 16.35
N GLN A 19 19.11 -49.51 16.14
CA GLN A 19 18.48 -50.80 15.94
C GLN A 19 18.94 -51.44 14.61
N THR A 20 19.33 -52.71 14.68
CA THR A 20 19.77 -53.48 13.51
C THR A 20 18.81 -54.59 13.11
N ARG A 21 17.89 -55.00 13.99
CA ARG A 21 16.95 -56.11 13.75
C ARG A 21 15.53 -55.58 13.62
N PHE A 22 14.89 -55.85 12.49
CA PHE A 22 13.52 -55.43 12.18
C PHE A 22 12.68 -56.64 11.78
N PRO A 23 11.52 -56.90 12.41
CA PRO A 23 10.69 -58.04 12.06
C PRO A 23 10.06 -57.88 10.68
N VAL A 24 9.71 -59.01 10.05
CA VAL A 24 9.00 -59.08 8.77
C VAL A 24 7.65 -59.74 9.04
N PRO A 25 6.56 -58.96 9.21
CA PRO A 25 5.27 -59.46 9.69
C PRO A 25 4.44 -60.10 8.57
N PHE A 26 5.09 -60.57 7.49
CA PHE A 26 4.43 -61.11 6.32
C PHE A 26 5.12 -62.38 5.80
N PRO A 27 4.37 -63.27 5.10
CA PRO A 27 4.90 -64.49 4.51
C PRO A 27 6.06 -64.19 3.56
N VAL A 28 7.15 -64.93 3.62
CA VAL A 28 8.27 -64.84 2.67
C VAL A 28 8.69 -66.26 2.27
N PHE A 29 8.94 -66.49 0.98
CA PHE A 29 9.35 -67.81 0.46
C PHE A 29 10.85 -67.98 0.44
N ASP A 30 11.58 -66.96 -0.01
CA ASP A 30 13.03 -66.92 -0.07
C ASP A 30 13.57 -65.63 0.56
N ALA A 31 14.77 -65.67 1.14
CA ALA A 31 15.45 -64.48 1.65
C ALA A 31 15.64 -63.42 0.56
N ASP A 32 15.85 -63.85 -0.68
CA ASP A 32 15.98 -63.00 -1.87
C ASP A 32 14.68 -62.27 -2.26
N ASP A 33 13.53 -62.69 -1.73
CA ASP A 33 12.24 -62.06 -2.02
C ASP A 33 11.96 -60.86 -1.08
N VAL A 34 12.86 -60.52 -0.16
CA VAL A 34 12.71 -59.36 0.74
C VAL A 34 13.58 -58.21 0.29
N TYR A 35 12.98 -57.03 0.22
CA TYR A 35 13.64 -55.79 -0.17
C TYR A 35 13.49 -54.75 0.93
N ALA A 36 14.52 -53.92 1.09
CA ALA A 36 14.54 -52.83 2.06
C ALA A 36 14.85 -51.52 1.35
N VAL A 37 14.07 -50.48 1.65
CA VAL A 37 14.26 -49.14 1.10
C VAL A 37 14.16 -48.09 2.19
N ALA A 38 14.98 -47.05 2.08
CA ALA A 38 14.86 -45.83 2.88
C ALA A 38 14.09 -44.78 2.07
N VAL A 39 13.09 -44.16 2.69
CA VAL A 39 12.25 -43.14 2.05
C VAL A 39 12.37 -41.82 2.82
N GLU A 40 12.81 -40.77 2.12
CA GLU A 40 12.96 -39.40 2.63
C GLU A 40 12.65 -38.41 1.51
N ASP A 41 11.84 -37.38 1.80
CA ASP A 41 11.52 -36.29 0.86
C ASP A 41 11.19 -36.75 -0.57
N MET A 42 10.25 -37.71 -0.70
CA MET A 42 9.82 -38.31 -1.97
C MET A 42 10.89 -39.11 -2.72
N THR A 43 12.06 -39.30 -2.13
CA THR A 43 13.15 -40.10 -2.69
C THR A 43 13.18 -41.47 -2.02
N GLN A 44 13.31 -42.51 -2.83
CA GLN A 44 13.45 -43.89 -2.37
C GLN A 44 14.86 -44.38 -2.69
N THR A 45 15.56 -44.90 -1.69
CA THR A 45 16.91 -45.46 -1.83
C THR A 45 16.91 -46.93 -1.42
N GLU A 46 17.39 -47.82 -2.29
CA GLU A 46 17.55 -49.23 -1.96
C GLU A 46 18.68 -49.47 -0.97
N LEU A 47 18.41 -50.31 0.04
CA LEU A 47 19.39 -50.73 1.03
C LEU A 47 19.81 -52.17 0.72
N ALA A 48 21.08 -52.43 0.43
CA ALA A 48 21.55 -53.77 0.09
C ALA A 48 22.28 -54.51 1.24
N ASN A 49 22.66 -53.79 2.31
CA ASN A 49 23.52 -54.32 3.36
C ASN A 49 22.73 -54.91 4.53
N PHE A 50 21.95 -55.94 4.25
CA PHE A 50 21.19 -56.68 5.27
C PHE A 50 21.14 -58.19 4.98
N THR A 51 20.79 -58.98 6.00
CA THR A 51 20.47 -60.40 5.88
C THR A 51 19.04 -60.66 6.34
N VAL A 52 18.37 -61.62 5.72
CA VAL A 52 17.07 -62.12 6.19
C VAL A 52 17.30 -63.40 6.97
N GLU A 53 16.78 -63.45 8.18
CA GLU A 53 16.93 -64.55 9.11
C GLU A 53 15.54 -64.97 9.63
N GLY A 54 15.43 -66.15 10.25
CA GLY A 54 14.18 -66.60 10.87
C GLY A 54 13.08 -67.06 9.89
N LEU A 55 13.39 -67.24 8.61
CA LEU A 55 12.44 -67.83 7.65
C LEU A 55 12.00 -69.23 8.11
N GLY A 56 10.69 -69.43 8.23
CA GLY A 56 10.10 -70.72 8.62
C GLY A 56 10.26 -71.10 10.09
N THR A 57 10.75 -70.20 10.95
CA THR A 57 10.85 -70.42 12.41
C THR A 57 9.59 -69.92 13.14
N GLU A 58 9.40 -70.33 14.40
CA GLU A 58 8.32 -69.82 15.26
C GLU A 58 8.48 -68.33 15.61
N GLU A 59 9.72 -67.81 15.62
CA GLU A 59 9.99 -66.38 15.86
C GLU A 59 9.58 -65.49 14.68
N GLY A 60 9.39 -66.08 13.50
CA GLY A 60 9.11 -65.36 12.26
C GLY A 60 10.37 -64.75 11.63
N ALA A 61 10.19 -64.24 10.42
CA ALA A 61 11.27 -63.66 9.65
C ALA A 61 11.66 -62.27 10.20
N HIS A 62 12.95 -61.94 10.15
CA HIS A 62 13.44 -60.60 10.46
C HIS A 62 14.60 -60.23 9.54
N VAL A 63 14.70 -58.94 9.24
CA VAL A 63 15.85 -58.34 8.55
C VAL A 63 16.87 -57.88 9.59
N ARG A 64 18.13 -58.25 9.40
CA ARG A 64 19.27 -57.80 10.20
C ARG A 64 20.22 -56.97 9.34
N PHE A 65 20.35 -55.69 9.65
CA PHE A 65 21.30 -54.80 8.98
C PHE A 65 22.70 -54.91 9.56
N PHE A 66 23.73 -54.86 8.71
CA PHE A 66 25.13 -54.77 9.15
C PHE A 66 25.49 -53.39 9.71
N THR A 67 24.87 -52.36 9.16
CA THR A 67 24.95 -50.97 9.63
C THR A 67 23.54 -50.51 9.94
N PRO A 68 23.25 -50.02 11.15
CA PRO A 68 21.92 -49.54 11.50
C PRO A 68 21.41 -48.51 10.47
N PRO A 69 20.15 -48.63 10.00
CA PRO A 69 19.52 -47.58 9.19
C PRO A 69 19.54 -46.25 9.95
N SER A 70 19.88 -45.16 9.27
CA SER A 70 19.99 -43.82 9.88
C SER A 70 18.66 -43.34 10.44
N PHE A 71 18.71 -42.54 11.52
CA PHE A 71 17.55 -41.81 12.01
C PHE A 71 17.08 -40.75 11.01
N GLY A 72 15.76 -40.60 10.86
CA GLY A 72 15.14 -39.63 9.96
C GLY A 72 14.35 -40.30 8.83
N PRO A 73 15.02 -40.98 7.87
CA PRO A 73 14.34 -41.68 6.79
C PRO A 73 13.45 -42.82 7.29
N LYS A 74 12.28 -43.01 6.66
CA LYS A 74 11.42 -44.17 6.93
C LYS A 74 12.02 -45.41 6.30
N LEU A 75 12.17 -46.48 7.08
CA LEU A 75 12.58 -47.78 6.56
C LEU A 75 11.33 -48.54 6.13
N VAL A 76 11.28 -48.95 4.86
CA VAL A 76 10.21 -49.81 4.34
C VAL A 76 10.80 -51.16 3.99
N LEU A 77 10.26 -52.22 4.59
CA LEU A 77 10.54 -53.60 4.20
C LEU A 77 9.35 -54.13 3.42
N TYR A 78 9.57 -54.73 2.26
CA TYR A 78 8.49 -55.29 1.44
C TYR A 78 8.92 -56.59 0.77
N ARG A 79 7.93 -57.40 0.41
CA ARG A 79 8.13 -58.62 -0.36
C ARG A 79 8.03 -58.33 -1.86
N TRP A 80 8.91 -58.93 -2.64
CA TRP A 80 8.85 -58.96 -4.08
C TRP A 80 9.27 -60.33 -4.61
N THR A 81 8.29 -61.17 -4.90
CA THR A 81 8.50 -62.56 -5.28
C THR A 81 8.94 -62.66 -6.74
N LYS A 82 10.01 -63.42 -7.01
CA LYS A 82 10.45 -63.69 -8.39
C LYS A 82 9.32 -64.32 -9.23
N ARG A 83 9.00 -63.70 -10.37
CA ARG A 83 7.91 -64.09 -11.28
C ARG A 83 8.34 -65.17 -12.27
N VAL A 84 8.75 -66.32 -11.73
CA VAL A 84 9.17 -67.50 -12.49
C VAL A 84 8.49 -68.73 -11.93
N GLN A 85 8.21 -69.70 -12.79
CA GLN A 85 7.77 -71.03 -12.38
C GLN A 85 9.00 -71.94 -12.32
N GLU A 86 9.32 -72.42 -11.13
CA GLU A 86 10.49 -73.28 -10.89
C GLU A 86 10.13 -74.78 -10.93
N SER A 87 8.85 -75.11 -10.70
CA SER A 87 8.35 -76.47 -10.61
C SER A 87 8.05 -77.07 -12.00
N ASP A 88 8.62 -78.25 -12.26
CA ASP A 88 8.30 -79.10 -13.41
C ASP A 88 7.49 -80.33 -12.95
N TYR A 89 6.34 -80.56 -13.58
CA TYR A 89 5.37 -81.58 -13.18
C TYR A 89 5.45 -82.80 -14.12
N PRO A 90 5.96 -83.96 -13.66
CA PRO A 90 6.11 -85.14 -14.52
C PRO A 90 4.76 -85.78 -14.84
N GLU A 91 4.54 -86.09 -16.11
CA GLU A 91 3.34 -86.79 -16.59
C GLU A 91 3.30 -88.23 -16.06
N GLY A 92 2.14 -88.65 -15.54
CA GLY A 92 1.93 -90.00 -14.99
C GLY A 92 2.55 -90.26 -13.60
N GLY A 93 3.21 -89.27 -13.00
CA GLY A 93 3.73 -89.34 -11.63
C GLY A 93 2.65 -89.18 -10.55
N ARG A 94 3.02 -89.46 -9.29
CA ARG A 94 2.14 -89.18 -8.13
C ARG A 94 2.01 -87.67 -7.96
N PHE A 95 0.78 -87.17 -7.79
CA PHE A 95 0.50 -85.75 -7.60
C PHE A 95 1.28 -85.15 -6.41
N PRO A 96 2.22 -84.22 -6.63
CA PRO A 96 3.04 -83.63 -5.58
C PRO A 96 2.28 -82.48 -4.91
N ALA A 97 1.24 -82.81 -4.14
CA ALA A 97 0.32 -81.82 -3.55
C ALA A 97 1.04 -80.66 -2.85
N LYS A 98 2.10 -80.92 -2.08
CA LYS A 98 2.82 -79.85 -1.36
C LYS A 98 3.57 -78.87 -2.26
N VAL A 99 4.08 -79.34 -3.40
CA VAL A 99 4.74 -78.47 -4.40
C VAL A 99 3.68 -77.59 -5.06
N VAL A 100 2.57 -78.18 -5.47
CA VAL A 100 1.44 -77.48 -6.09
C VAL A 100 0.85 -76.41 -5.16
N GLU A 101 0.63 -76.72 -3.90
CA GLU A 101 0.15 -75.73 -2.92
C GLU A 101 1.15 -74.57 -2.75
N THR A 102 2.45 -74.85 -2.74
CA THR A 102 3.49 -73.81 -2.64
C THR A 102 3.50 -72.92 -3.88
N ASP A 103 3.33 -73.49 -5.07
CA ASP A 103 3.23 -72.73 -6.31
C ASP A 103 1.99 -71.84 -6.34
N PHE A 104 0.84 -72.34 -5.87
CA PHE A 104 -0.38 -71.53 -5.76
C PHE A 104 -0.24 -70.41 -4.73
N ASP A 105 0.37 -70.68 -3.58
CA ASP A 105 0.72 -69.65 -2.60
C ASP A 105 1.62 -68.57 -3.21
N ARG A 106 2.64 -68.95 -4.01
CA ARG A 106 3.50 -67.99 -4.71
C ARG A 106 2.71 -67.12 -5.69
N LEU A 107 1.76 -67.69 -6.42
CA LEU A 107 0.89 -66.91 -7.31
C LEU A 107 -0.01 -65.93 -6.55
N VAL A 108 -0.56 -66.35 -5.41
CA VAL A 108 -1.35 -65.46 -4.54
C VAL A 108 -0.48 -64.33 -3.99
N ALA A 109 0.76 -64.62 -3.59
CA ALA A 109 1.70 -63.60 -3.14
C ALA A 109 2.03 -62.57 -4.23
N ILE A 110 2.30 -63.02 -5.46
CA ILE A 110 2.54 -62.13 -6.60
C ILE A 110 1.31 -61.26 -6.87
N ALA A 111 0.10 -61.81 -6.77
CA ALA A 111 -1.13 -61.04 -6.94
C ALA A 111 -1.29 -59.96 -5.87
N GLN A 112 -0.98 -60.26 -4.61
CA GLN A 112 -0.98 -59.28 -3.51
C GLN A 112 0.03 -58.16 -3.74
N GLU A 113 1.25 -58.51 -4.18
CA GLU A 113 2.32 -57.54 -4.48
C GLU A 113 1.95 -56.62 -5.63
N ILE A 114 1.28 -57.14 -6.66
CA ILE A 114 0.76 -56.32 -7.77
C ILE A 114 -0.33 -55.37 -7.28
N ASP A 115 -1.23 -55.81 -6.40
CA ASP A 115 -2.27 -54.94 -5.83
C ASP A 115 -1.67 -53.82 -4.96
N ASP A 116 -0.63 -54.15 -4.18
CA ASP A 116 0.16 -53.16 -3.43
C ASP A 116 0.79 -52.14 -4.39
N GLN A 117 1.46 -52.59 -5.46
CA GLN A 117 1.99 -51.67 -6.47
C GLN A 117 0.92 -50.76 -7.07
N PHE A 118 -0.26 -51.31 -7.39
CA PHE A 118 -1.36 -50.50 -7.89
C PHE A 118 -1.86 -49.49 -6.84
N ALA A 119 -1.77 -49.77 -5.54
CA ALA A 119 -2.10 -48.81 -4.49
C ALA A 119 -1.17 -47.58 -4.52
N TRP A 120 0.08 -47.75 -4.94
CA TRP A 120 1.09 -46.67 -5.05
C TRP A 120 1.15 -45.99 -6.42
N THR A 121 0.27 -46.35 -7.36
CA THR A 121 0.20 -45.72 -8.70
C THR A 121 -0.89 -44.64 -8.77
N LEU A 122 -0.65 -43.62 -9.60
CA LEU A 122 -1.71 -42.68 -9.96
C LEU A 122 -2.76 -43.37 -10.85
N LYS A 123 -4.02 -43.32 -10.43
CA LYS A 123 -5.16 -43.88 -11.16
C LYS A 123 -5.98 -42.76 -11.80
N ILE A 124 -6.21 -42.87 -13.10
CA ILE A 124 -7.14 -42.01 -13.83
C ILE A 124 -8.41 -42.79 -14.20
N PRO A 125 -9.55 -42.11 -14.41
CA PRO A 125 -10.78 -42.77 -14.86
C PRO A 125 -10.58 -43.53 -16.17
N ARG A 126 -11.28 -44.66 -16.31
CA ARG A 126 -11.32 -45.39 -17.58
C ARG A 126 -12.04 -44.55 -18.63
N GLY A 127 -11.41 -44.32 -19.78
CA GLY A 127 -11.95 -43.48 -20.85
C GLY A 127 -11.67 -41.99 -20.68
N ALA A 128 -10.76 -41.60 -19.77
CA ALA A 128 -10.26 -40.23 -19.73
C ALA A 128 -9.60 -39.87 -21.08
N ASP A 129 -9.77 -38.62 -21.49
CA ASP A 129 -9.21 -38.08 -22.74
C ASP A 129 -7.68 -37.84 -22.67
N MET A 130 -7.09 -37.98 -21.48
CA MET A 130 -5.67 -37.78 -21.21
C MET A 130 -5.05 -39.04 -20.61
N THR A 131 -3.78 -39.27 -20.91
CA THR A 131 -2.97 -40.33 -20.31
C THR A 131 -2.56 -39.97 -18.87
N PRO A 132 -2.15 -40.95 -18.03
CA PRO A 132 -1.71 -40.66 -16.66
C PRO A 132 -0.53 -39.68 -16.60
N VAL A 133 0.38 -39.73 -17.59
CA VAL A 133 1.53 -38.84 -17.69
C VAL A 133 1.09 -37.40 -17.94
N GLU A 134 0.22 -37.18 -18.93
CA GLU A 134 -0.34 -35.86 -19.21
C GLU A 134 -1.15 -35.31 -18.03
N TYR A 135 -1.83 -36.17 -17.27
CA TYR A 135 -2.53 -35.76 -16.05
C TYR A 135 -1.56 -35.28 -14.96
N THR A 136 -0.43 -35.98 -14.75
CA THR A 136 0.60 -35.52 -13.80
C THR A 136 1.23 -34.20 -14.23
N GLU A 137 1.51 -34.03 -15.51
CA GLU A 137 2.07 -32.78 -16.04
C GLU A 137 1.09 -31.62 -15.82
N ALA A 138 -0.20 -31.81 -16.10
CA ALA A 138 -1.23 -30.81 -15.84
C ALA A 138 -1.34 -30.47 -14.35
N LEU A 139 -1.18 -31.44 -13.46
CA LEU A 139 -1.19 -31.20 -12.02
C LEU A 139 0.00 -30.35 -11.56
N PHE A 140 1.20 -30.63 -12.08
CA PHE A 140 2.39 -29.84 -11.76
C PHE A 140 2.31 -28.42 -12.33
N LEU A 141 1.79 -28.26 -13.54
CA LEU A 141 1.52 -26.95 -14.14
C LEU A 141 0.53 -26.15 -13.29
N ALA A 142 -0.60 -26.76 -12.91
CA ALA A 142 -1.58 -26.11 -12.05
C ALA A 142 -1.00 -25.69 -10.68
N ALA A 143 -0.08 -26.49 -10.13
CA ALA A 143 0.62 -26.15 -8.89
C ALA A 143 1.55 -24.94 -9.06
N ASP A 144 2.29 -24.85 -10.17
CA ASP A 144 3.14 -23.69 -10.46
C ASP A 144 2.31 -22.43 -10.75
N ASP A 145 1.23 -22.54 -11.53
CA ASP A 145 0.30 -21.44 -11.79
C ASP A 145 -0.31 -20.90 -10.48
N ALA A 146 -0.71 -21.80 -9.56
CA ALA A 146 -1.23 -21.41 -8.25
C ALA A 146 -0.18 -20.66 -7.40
N ARG A 147 1.09 -21.09 -7.47
CA ARG A 147 2.21 -20.42 -6.79
C ARG A 147 2.44 -19.03 -7.38
N LEU A 148 2.50 -18.91 -8.70
CA LEU A 148 2.65 -17.62 -9.38
C LEU A 148 1.52 -16.65 -9.04
N ALA A 149 0.27 -17.13 -9.05
CA ALA A 149 -0.89 -16.33 -8.66
C ALA A 149 -0.82 -15.86 -7.20
N ALA A 150 -0.31 -16.69 -6.28
CA ALA A 150 -0.10 -16.32 -4.89
C ALA A 150 1.00 -15.24 -4.73
N ASP A 151 2.11 -15.36 -5.47
CA ASP A 151 3.20 -14.38 -5.47
C ASP A 151 2.74 -13.01 -6.02
N GLU A 152 1.94 -13.01 -7.09
CA GLU A 152 1.36 -11.81 -7.68
C GLU A 152 0.34 -11.15 -6.74
N ALA A 153 -0.49 -11.95 -6.07
CA ALA A 153 -1.42 -11.44 -5.06
C ALA A 153 -0.67 -10.81 -3.87
N GLY A 154 0.42 -11.43 -3.40
CA GLY A 154 1.28 -10.88 -2.37
C GLY A 154 1.91 -9.54 -2.76
N SER A 155 2.39 -9.44 -4.00
CA SER A 155 2.95 -8.20 -4.55
C SER A 155 1.88 -7.10 -4.63
N SER A 156 0.69 -7.43 -5.13
CA SER A 156 -0.45 -6.51 -5.22
C SER A 156 -0.91 -6.00 -3.85
N ALA A 157 -0.91 -6.87 -2.84
CA ALA A 157 -1.22 -6.50 -1.46
C ALA A 157 -0.18 -5.53 -0.87
N SER A 158 1.11 -5.75 -1.14
CA SER A 158 2.19 -4.86 -0.71
C SER A 158 2.08 -3.47 -1.34
N ILE A 159 1.84 -3.40 -2.66
CA ILE A 159 1.63 -2.14 -3.39
C ILE A 159 0.41 -1.39 -2.82
N SER A 160 -0.71 -2.10 -2.63
CA SER A 160 -1.92 -1.51 -2.05
C SER A 160 -1.69 -0.99 -0.63
N GLY A 161 -0.91 -1.72 0.17
CA GLY A 161 -0.51 -1.30 1.51
C GLY A 161 0.39 -0.06 1.51
N GLY A 162 1.29 0.07 0.52
CA GLY A 162 2.08 1.27 0.26
C GLY A 162 1.20 2.48 -0.07
N ALA A 163 0.37 2.35 -1.10
CA ALA A 163 -0.54 3.41 -1.52
C ALA A 163 -1.49 3.88 -0.40
N ALA A 164 -1.97 2.96 0.45
CA ALA A 164 -2.79 3.31 1.59
C ALA A 164 -2.03 4.09 2.69
N ARG A 165 -0.72 3.86 2.86
CA ARG A 165 0.12 4.66 3.76
C ARG A 165 0.36 6.05 3.19
N ASP A 166 0.75 6.12 1.92
CA ASP A 166 1.00 7.40 1.24
C ASP A 166 -0.26 8.29 1.29
N ALA A 167 -1.44 7.73 1.01
CA ALA A 167 -2.71 8.45 1.12
C ALA A 167 -3.00 8.95 2.54
N ARG A 168 -2.64 8.19 3.59
CA ARG A 168 -2.79 8.62 4.99
C ARG A 168 -1.85 9.76 5.33
N ASP A 169 -0.61 9.70 4.86
CA ASP A 169 0.38 10.74 5.14
C ASP A 169 0.05 12.03 4.38
N MET A 170 -0.37 11.95 3.12
CA MET A 170 -0.90 13.10 2.38
C MET A 170 -2.11 13.74 3.08
N ALA A 171 -3.02 12.93 3.65
CA ALA A 171 -4.15 13.46 4.40
C ALA A 171 -3.74 14.16 5.71
N ARG A 172 -2.69 13.68 6.39
CA ARG A 172 -2.11 14.32 7.58
C ARG A 172 -1.44 15.64 7.22
N ASP A 173 -0.67 15.66 6.14
CA ASP A 173 0.00 16.87 5.68
C ASP A 173 -1.01 17.94 5.30
N ALA A 174 -2.05 17.58 4.54
CA ALA A 174 -3.15 18.49 4.21
C ALA A 174 -3.85 19.03 5.46
N ALA A 175 -4.10 18.19 6.47
CA ALA A 175 -4.69 18.63 7.73
C ALA A 175 -3.77 19.58 8.52
N SER A 176 -2.45 19.36 8.48
CA SER A 176 -1.48 20.26 9.12
C SER A 176 -1.42 21.62 8.43
N GLN A 177 -1.43 21.64 7.10
CA GLN A 177 -1.45 22.88 6.31
C GLN A 177 -2.73 23.68 6.57
N ALA A 178 -3.88 23.00 6.64
CA ALA A 178 -5.16 23.65 6.97
C ALA A 178 -5.13 24.29 8.38
N ARG A 179 -4.50 23.65 9.36
CA ARG A 179 -4.33 24.24 10.71
C ARG A 179 -3.42 25.46 10.69
N SER A 180 -2.29 25.40 9.99
CA SER A 180 -1.39 26.55 9.87
C SER A 180 -2.07 27.73 9.19
N ALA A 181 -2.84 27.49 8.13
CA ALA A 181 -3.62 28.53 7.47
C ALA A 181 -4.68 29.15 8.39
N ALA A 182 -5.36 28.34 9.21
CA ALA A 182 -6.32 28.83 10.19
C ALA A 182 -5.65 29.72 11.26
N LEU A 183 -4.48 29.33 11.77
CA LEU A 183 -3.72 30.14 12.74
C LEU A 183 -3.24 31.47 12.12
N MET A 184 -2.81 31.45 10.86
CA MET A 184 -2.45 32.68 10.14
C MET A 184 -3.67 33.61 10.00
N ALA A 185 -4.83 33.07 9.62
CA ALA A 185 -6.07 33.85 9.53
C ALA A 185 -6.48 34.45 10.89
N GLU A 186 -6.34 33.69 11.98
CA GLU A 186 -6.62 34.17 13.34
C GLU A 186 -5.65 35.30 13.75
N SER A 187 -4.35 35.16 13.48
CA SER A 187 -3.37 36.21 13.75
C SER A 187 -3.63 37.49 12.95
N ALA A 188 -4.02 37.36 11.67
CA ALA A 188 -4.35 38.50 10.81
C ALA A 188 -5.62 39.22 11.31
N ALA A 189 -6.63 38.46 11.75
CA ALA A 189 -7.84 39.01 12.36
C ALA A 189 -7.51 39.77 13.66
N GLN A 190 -6.62 39.24 14.51
CA GLN A 190 -6.20 39.92 15.73
C GLN A 190 -5.43 41.22 15.42
N SER A 191 -4.50 41.20 14.46
CA SER A 191 -3.80 42.42 14.03
C SER A 191 -4.75 43.48 13.49
N ALA A 192 -5.81 43.08 12.76
CA ALA A 192 -6.83 44.00 12.29
C ALA A 192 -7.65 44.62 13.45
N LEU A 193 -7.97 43.84 14.49
CA LEU A 193 -8.63 44.34 15.69
C LEU A 193 -7.75 45.33 16.46
N ASP A 194 -6.46 45.03 16.61
CA ASP A 194 -5.51 45.90 17.30
C ASP A 194 -5.36 47.24 16.56
N ALA A 195 -5.22 47.20 15.24
CA ALA A 195 -5.19 48.39 14.40
C ALA A 195 -6.47 49.24 14.53
N ALA A 196 -7.65 48.59 14.53
CA ALA A 196 -8.92 49.28 14.74
C ALA A 196 -9.01 49.95 16.11
N ASN A 197 -8.51 49.27 17.16
CA ASN A 197 -8.45 49.83 18.51
C ASN A 197 -7.50 51.03 18.60
N THR A 198 -6.35 51.00 17.93
CA THR A 198 -5.42 52.14 17.84
C THR A 198 -6.08 53.34 17.17
N VAL A 199 -6.79 53.14 16.06
CA VAL A 199 -7.54 54.22 15.39
C VAL A 199 -8.63 54.78 16.30
N ALA A 200 -9.38 53.93 17.00
CA ALA A 200 -10.40 54.35 17.94
C ALA A 200 -9.84 55.19 19.10
N GLN A 201 -8.66 54.82 19.63
CA GLN A 201 -7.96 55.59 20.66
C GLN A 201 -7.50 56.95 20.12
N GLY A 202 -6.88 57.00 18.94
CA GLY A 202 -6.45 58.26 18.32
C GLY A 202 -7.62 59.23 18.08
N MET A 203 -8.79 58.71 17.69
CA MET A 203 -10.02 59.50 17.55
C MET A 203 -10.53 60.03 18.91
N ALA A 204 -10.43 59.24 19.98
CA ALA A 204 -10.80 59.68 21.32
C ALA A 204 -9.87 60.79 21.83
N ASP A 205 -8.56 60.64 21.64
CA ASP A 205 -7.56 61.64 22.00
C ASP A 205 -7.74 62.95 21.22
N ALA A 206 -7.99 62.86 19.91
CA ALA A 206 -8.30 64.02 19.08
C ALA A 206 -9.58 64.74 19.53
N THR A 207 -10.59 63.97 19.95
CA THR A 207 -11.83 64.52 20.51
C THR A 207 -11.57 65.27 21.82
N GLU A 208 -10.72 64.73 22.71
CA GLU A 208 -10.38 65.39 23.98
C GLU A 208 -9.50 66.64 23.77
N SER A 209 -8.54 66.59 22.85
CA SER A 209 -7.76 67.76 22.42
C SER A 209 -8.68 68.87 21.89
N THR A 210 -9.66 68.52 21.05
CA THR A 210 -10.66 69.47 20.54
C THR A 210 -11.47 70.11 21.67
N LYS A 211 -11.93 69.33 22.67
CA LYS A 211 -12.60 69.88 23.86
C LYS A 211 -11.67 70.83 24.64
N GLY A 212 -10.39 70.50 24.77
CA GLY A 212 -9.38 71.37 25.39
C GLY A 212 -9.24 72.72 24.68
N ILE A 213 -9.13 72.71 23.36
CA ILE A 213 -9.10 73.93 22.53
C ILE A 213 -10.37 74.76 22.73
N VAL A 214 -11.54 74.12 22.76
CA VAL A 214 -12.82 74.82 23.01
C VAL A 214 -12.86 75.47 24.39
N ARG A 215 -12.37 74.79 25.44
CA ARG A 215 -12.27 75.37 26.80
C ARG A 215 -11.32 76.57 26.85
N LEU A 216 -10.17 76.50 26.17
CA LEU A 216 -9.22 77.62 26.08
C LEU A 216 -9.82 78.80 25.32
N ALA A 217 -10.53 78.56 24.21
CA ALA A 217 -11.21 79.61 23.47
C ALA A 217 -12.30 80.29 24.30
N THR A 218 -13.08 79.52 25.07
CA THR A 218 -14.10 80.08 25.98
C THR A 218 -13.49 80.83 27.18
N ALA A 219 -12.33 80.40 27.69
CA ALA A 219 -11.59 81.15 28.71
C ALA A 219 -11.02 82.47 28.15
N ALA A 220 -10.48 82.45 26.93
CA ALA A 220 -10.01 83.64 26.23
C ALA A 220 -11.14 84.64 25.93
N GLU A 221 -12.35 84.15 25.61
CA GLU A 221 -13.55 85.00 25.51
C GLU A 221 -13.84 85.72 26.85
N HIS A 222 -13.62 85.05 27.99
CA HIS A 222 -13.82 85.64 29.33
C HIS A 222 -12.72 86.64 29.73
N GLU A 223 -11.49 86.48 29.23
CA GLU A 223 -10.38 87.45 29.42
C GLU A 223 -10.43 88.64 28.44
N SER A 224 -10.95 88.44 27.21
CA SER A 224 -11.08 89.49 26.19
C SER A 224 -12.23 90.48 26.44
N GLY A 225 -13.05 90.24 27.46
CA GLY A 225 -13.98 91.23 28.00
C GLY A 225 -13.31 92.53 28.50
N ALA A 226 -11.98 92.64 28.45
CA ALA A 226 -11.24 93.82 28.90
C ALA A 226 -10.67 94.75 27.81
N SER A 227 -10.65 94.43 26.50
CA SER A 227 -10.28 95.46 25.50
C SER A 227 -10.67 95.09 24.06
N GLY A 228 -11.17 96.10 23.35
CA GLY A 228 -11.96 95.96 22.13
C GLY A 228 -11.19 95.53 20.87
N LEU A 229 -11.70 94.47 20.26
CA LEU A 229 -11.78 94.26 18.81
C LEU A 229 -12.87 93.21 18.58
N ALA A 230 -14.03 93.65 18.09
CA ALA A 230 -15.22 92.81 17.95
C ALA A 230 -15.07 91.81 16.79
N ALA A 231 -14.43 90.67 17.06
CA ALA A 231 -14.71 89.46 16.31
C ALA A 231 -16.12 89.01 16.69
N THR A 232 -17.11 89.22 15.81
CA THR A 232 -18.47 88.75 16.09
C THR A 232 -18.47 87.22 16.24
N PRO A 233 -19.31 86.65 17.15
CA PRO A 233 -19.39 85.20 17.39
C PRO A 233 -19.56 84.34 16.13
N ALA A 234 -20.10 84.93 15.06
CA ALA A 234 -20.27 84.30 13.75
C ALA A 234 -18.94 84.02 13.03
N HIS A 235 -17.96 84.93 13.10
CA HIS A 235 -16.66 84.74 12.43
C HIS A 235 -15.81 83.68 13.12
N VAL A 236 -15.85 83.63 14.45
CA VAL A 236 -15.16 82.59 15.23
C VAL A 236 -15.80 81.22 14.98
N LYS A 237 -17.13 81.17 14.84
CA LYS A 237 -17.83 79.93 14.47
C LYS A 237 -17.47 79.48 13.06
N ALA A 238 -17.44 80.39 12.08
CA ALA A 238 -17.08 80.06 10.71
C ALA A 238 -15.63 79.55 10.58
N LEU A 239 -14.69 80.18 11.29
CA LEU A 239 -13.28 79.73 11.31
C LEU A 239 -13.14 78.36 11.99
N ARG A 240 -13.89 78.12 13.06
CA ARG A 240 -13.94 76.83 13.77
C ARG A 240 -14.50 75.72 12.89
N ASP A 241 -15.57 76.02 12.16
CA ASP A 241 -16.22 75.04 11.27
C ASP A 241 -15.32 74.73 10.06
N ALA A 242 -14.64 75.73 9.51
CA ALA A 242 -13.68 75.56 8.41
C ALA A 242 -12.45 74.71 8.83
N LEU A 243 -11.82 75.04 9.95
CA LEU A 243 -10.66 74.29 10.46
C LEU A 243 -11.03 72.84 10.81
N ARG A 244 -12.28 72.61 11.24
CA ARG A 244 -12.79 71.29 11.60
C ARG A 244 -13.08 70.40 10.38
N GLU A 245 -13.40 70.99 9.23
CA GLU A 245 -13.51 70.24 7.97
C GLU A 245 -12.15 69.93 7.37
N GLU A 246 -11.20 70.88 7.41
CA GLU A 246 -9.84 70.67 6.90
C GLU A 246 -9.12 69.53 7.65
N ILE A 247 -9.15 69.55 8.98
CA ILE A 247 -8.58 68.47 9.82
C ILE A 247 -9.30 67.12 9.57
N ARG A 248 -10.60 67.14 9.22
CA ARG A 248 -11.36 65.91 8.99
C ARG A 248 -10.99 65.24 7.66
N GLU A 249 -10.74 66.04 6.62
CA GLU A 249 -10.31 65.52 5.31
C GLU A 249 -8.90 64.94 5.40
N ASP A 250 -7.96 65.62 6.06
CA ASP A 250 -6.58 65.11 6.25
C ASP A 250 -6.57 63.77 7.00
N ILE A 251 -7.31 63.66 8.11
CA ILE A 251 -7.43 62.40 8.86
C ILE A 251 -8.10 61.31 8.02
N ARG A 252 -9.08 61.66 7.18
CA ARG A 252 -9.76 60.68 6.32
C ARG A 252 -8.81 60.12 5.26
N GLU A 253 -8.01 60.96 4.61
CA GLU A 253 -7.05 60.53 3.60
C GLU A 253 -5.97 59.62 4.19
N GLU A 254 -5.42 59.98 5.36
CA GLU A 254 -4.38 59.20 6.03
C GLU A 254 -4.91 57.82 6.50
N VAL A 255 -6.13 57.79 7.06
CA VAL A 255 -6.79 56.53 7.48
C VAL A 255 -7.17 55.66 6.27
N THR A 256 -7.59 56.24 5.14
CA THR A 256 -7.90 55.45 3.94
C THR A 256 -6.67 54.92 3.22
N ALA A 257 -5.54 55.63 3.29
CA ALA A 257 -4.25 55.14 2.79
C ALA A 257 -3.74 53.94 3.60
N GLU A 258 -3.84 53.99 4.93
CA GLU A 258 -3.38 52.92 5.82
C GLU A 258 -4.31 51.69 5.80
N ALA A 259 -5.63 51.91 5.62
CA ALA A 259 -6.60 50.83 5.45
C ALA A 259 -6.41 50.05 4.13
N LYS A 260 -5.95 50.70 3.06
CA LYS A 260 -5.66 50.02 1.78
C LYS A 260 -4.43 49.10 1.87
N LYS A 261 -3.46 49.39 2.73
CA LYS A 261 -2.28 48.55 2.96
C LYS A 261 -2.58 47.27 3.76
N SER A 262 -3.62 47.27 4.59
CA SER A 262 -3.89 46.21 5.58
C SER A 262 -5.00 45.23 5.20
N VAL A 263 -5.80 45.49 4.15
CA VAL A 263 -7.02 44.71 3.84
C VAL A 263 -6.97 43.95 2.50
N GLY A 264 -5.84 43.94 1.79
CA GLY A 264 -5.70 43.17 0.54
C GLY A 264 -5.56 41.67 0.80
N VAL A 265 -6.44 40.83 0.23
CA VAL A 265 -6.14 39.41 0.01
C VAL A 265 -4.81 39.36 -0.75
N PRO A 266 -3.79 38.62 -0.26
CA PRO A 266 -2.48 38.61 -0.90
C PRO A 266 -2.61 38.17 -2.35
N LEU A 267 -1.86 38.82 -3.23
CA LEU A 267 -1.86 38.52 -4.66
C LEU A 267 -1.55 37.03 -4.88
N LEU A 268 -2.15 36.42 -5.92
CA LEU A 268 -2.07 34.98 -6.24
C LEU A 268 -2.85 34.03 -5.31
N SER A 269 -3.64 34.57 -4.38
CA SER A 269 -4.59 33.77 -3.61
C SER A 269 -5.67 33.17 -4.49
N VAL A 270 -5.92 31.87 -4.32
CA VAL A 270 -7.03 31.17 -4.99
C VAL A 270 -8.26 31.22 -4.09
N ILE A 271 -9.37 31.73 -4.62
CA ILE A 271 -10.66 31.81 -3.91
C ILE A 271 -11.76 31.07 -4.67
N TRP A 272 -12.74 30.54 -3.93
CA TRP A 272 -13.90 29.85 -4.52
C TRP A 272 -15.04 30.85 -4.73
N SER A 273 -15.57 30.93 -5.96
CA SER A 273 -16.73 31.77 -6.30
C SER A 273 -17.99 30.92 -6.50
N THR A 274 -19.09 31.31 -5.86
CA THR A 274 -20.40 30.63 -5.98
C THR A 274 -21.20 31.05 -7.21
N THR A 275 -20.79 32.13 -7.90
CA THR A 275 -21.52 32.71 -9.03
C THR A 275 -20.99 32.27 -10.39
N GLY A 276 -19.87 31.54 -10.44
CA GLY A 276 -19.25 31.05 -11.68
C GLY A 276 -18.63 32.14 -12.56
N LEU A 277 -18.66 33.41 -12.13
CA LEU A 277 -18.11 34.56 -12.83
C LEU A 277 -16.96 35.16 -12.00
N ALA A 278 -15.86 35.51 -12.67
CA ALA A 278 -14.86 36.37 -12.06
C ALA A 278 -15.41 37.80 -11.92
N LYS A 279 -15.20 38.40 -10.74
CA LYS A 279 -15.33 39.85 -10.56
C LYS A 279 -14.06 40.54 -11.10
N ASP A 280 -14.14 41.85 -11.34
CA ASP A 280 -12.99 42.67 -11.72
C ASP A 280 -11.77 42.35 -10.82
N ASN A 281 -10.60 42.18 -11.44
CA ASN A 281 -9.32 41.79 -10.83
C ASN A 281 -9.17 40.31 -10.39
N TYR A 282 -10.08 39.41 -10.77
CA TYR A 282 -9.93 37.96 -10.58
C TYR A 282 -9.89 37.22 -11.92
N LEU A 283 -9.14 36.12 -11.98
CA LEU A 283 -9.10 35.22 -13.13
C LEU A 283 -9.81 33.91 -12.79
N VAL A 284 -10.58 33.38 -13.75
CA VAL A 284 -11.24 32.07 -13.60
C VAL A 284 -10.25 30.97 -14.00
N ALA A 285 -9.99 30.03 -13.11
CA ALA A 285 -9.28 28.79 -13.44
C ALA A 285 -10.16 27.91 -14.34
N SER A 286 -10.01 28.05 -15.66
CA SER A 286 -10.81 27.36 -16.68
C SER A 286 -10.09 26.12 -17.26
N ARG A 287 -10.88 25.21 -17.85
CA ARG A 287 -10.53 23.87 -18.32
C ARG A 287 -9.55 23.82 -19.52
N ASP A 288 -9.28 24.96 -20.14
CA ASP A 288 -8.44 25.07 -21.34
C ASP A 288 -6.95 25.22 -20.99
N ASN A 289 -6.40 24.23 -20.27
CA ASN A 289 -4.98 24.11 -19.92
C ASN A 289 -4.32 25.30 -19.19
N GLY A 290 -5.13 26.26 -18.72
CA GLY A 290 -4.71 27.37 -17.86
C GLY A 290 -3.65 28.30 -18.45
N LEU A 291 -3.40 28.26 -19.77
CA LEU A 291 -2.31 29.00 -20.42
C LEU A 291 -2.72 30.45 -20.68
N LEU A 292 -2.00 31.40 -20.10
CA LEU A 292 -2.25 32.84 -20.23
C LEU A 292 -1.08 33.53 -20.93
N LEU A 293 -1.39 34.54 -21.74
CA LEU A 293 -0.40 35.34 -22.46
C LEU A 293 0.16 36.45 -21.56
N ARG A 294 1.48 36.56 -21.51
CA ARG A 294 2.18 37.62 -20.76
C ARG A 294 1.84 39.02 -21.26
N SER A 295 1.58 39.17 -22.56
CA SER A 295 1.19 40.45 -23.17
C SER A 295 -0.15 40.97 -22.66
N GLU A 296 -1.01 40.10 -22.12
CA GLU A 296 -2.34 40.45 -21.62
C GLU A 296 -2.34 40.62 -20.09
N TYR A 297 -1.43 39.93 -19.36
CA TYR A 297 -1.41 39.87 -17.89
C TYR A 297 -0.01 40.15 -17.30
N GLY A 298 0.65 41.21 -17.78
CA GLY A 298 2.06 41.50 -17.47
C GLY A 298 2.37 41.75 -15.99
N GLU A 299 1.48 42.38 -15.23
CA GLU A 299 1.67 42.63 -13.80
C GLU A 299 1.60 41.34 -12.98
N ALA A 300 0.58 40.51 -13.22
CA ALA A 300 0.43 39.22 -12.55
C ALA A 300 1.64 38.28 -12.81
N PHE A 301 2.23 38.36 -14.01
CA PHE A 301 3.44 37.61 -14.33
C PHE A 301 4.67 38.06 -13.51
N ALA A 302 4.86 39.37 -13.32
CA ALA A 302 5.99 39.89 -12.54
C ALA A 302 5.96 39.37 -11.10
N ASP A 303 4.77 39.27 -10.52
CA ASP A 303 4.59 38.77 -9.15
C ASP A 303 4.72 37.25 -9.05
N ILE A 304 4.26 36.49 -10.06
CA ILE A 304 4.50 35.03 -10.15
C ILE A 304 6.00 34.74 -10.28
N GLN A 305 6.72 35.52 -11.09
CA GLN A 305 8.17 35.41 -11.21
C GLN A 305 8.86 35.74 -9.89
N ALA A 306 8.42 36.80 -9.20
CA ALA A 306 8.96 37.13 -7.87
C ALA A 306 8.69 36.01 -6.85
N ALA A 307 7.53 35.37 -6.88
CA ALA A 307 7.19 34.25 -6.00
C ALA A 307 8.00 32.97 -6.31
N HIS A 308 8.33 32.75 -7.60
CA HIS A 308 9.26 31.71 -8.03
C HIS A 308 10.67 31.99 -7.53
N ASP A 309 11.18 33.20 -7.75
CA ASP A 309 12.53 33.61 -7.37
C ASP A 309 12.71 33.64 -5.84
N ALA A 310 11.64 33.95 -5.10
CA ALA A 310 11.59 33.85 -3.65
C ALA A 310 11.50 32.41 -3.12
N GLY A 311 11.36 31.40 -3.99
CA GLY A 311 11.37 29.99 -3.61
C GLY A 311 10.14 29.55 -2.79
N THR A 312 8.99 30.22 -2.97
CA THR A 312 7.78 29.97 -2.18
C THR A 312 7.18 28.56 -2.37
N GLY A 313 7.61 27.83 -3.40
CA GLY A 313 7.09 26.51 -3.76
C GLY A 313 5.71 26.51 -4.43
N ALA A 314 5.08 27.69 -4.56
CA ALA A 314 3.80 27.88 -5.21
C ALA A 314 3.89 27.94 -6.75
N VAL A 315 5.09 28.13 -7.30
CA VAL A 315 5.39 28.25 -8.72
C VAL A 315 6.44 27.21 -9.12
N VAL A 316 6.23 26.51 -10.22
CA VAL A 316 7.13 25.47 -10.73
C VAL A 316 7.42 25.62 -12.22
N GLU A 317 8.50 25.01 -12.68
CA GLU A 317 8.80 24.89 -14.10
C GLU A 317 7.69 24.12 -14.86
N ASP A 318 7.46 24.44 -16.12
CA ASP A 318 6.37 23.88 -16.94
C ASP A 318 6.44 22.35 -17.05
N ALA A 319 7.65 21.79 -17.13
CA ALA A 319 7.83 20.34 -17.12
C ALA A 319 7.34 19.69 -15.82
N ALA A 320 7.60 20.32 -14.67
CA ALA A 320 7.14 19.81 -13.37
C ALA A 320 5.63 19.99 -13.20
N TRP A 321 5.07 21.08 -13.73
CA TRP A 321 3.64 21.32 -13.76
C TRP A 321 2.88 20.27 -14.60
N LEU A 322 3.38 19.97 -15.80
CA LEU A 322 2.79 18.95 -16.69
C LEU A 322 2.90 17.54 -16.09
N ALA A 323 4.00 17.24 -15.40
CA ALA A 323 4.15 15.97 -14.69
C ALA A 323 3.13 15.83 -13.55
N GLU A 324 2.91 16.90 -12.77
CA GLU A 324 1.91 16.91 -11.70
C GLU A 324 0.48 16.79 -12.27
N LEU A 325 0.19 17.47 -13.38
CA LEU A 325 -1.09 17.38 -14.07
C LEU A 325 -1.39 15.94 -14.55
N ALA A 326 -0.40 15.27 -15.13
CA ALA A 326 -0.51 13.89 -15.59
C ALA A 326 -0.69 12.90 -14.43
N ALA A 327 0.05 13.10 -13.34
CA ALA A 327 -0.04 12.25 -12.15
C ALA A 327 -1.39 12.39 -11.41
N ASN A 328 -1.97 13.59 -11.41
CA ASN A 328 -3.14 13.92 -10.60
C ASN A 328 -4.43 14.02 -11.44
N ASN A 329 -4.51 13.26 -12.53
CA ASN A 329 -5.73 13.10 -13.33
C ASN A 329 -6.34 14.43 -13.81
N GLY A 330 -5.47 15.36 -14.24
CA GLY A 330 -5.87 16.69 -14.74
C GLY A 330 -5.97 17.78 -13.67
N VAL A 331 -5.38 17.58 -12.48
CA VAL A 331 -5.34 18.56 -11.39
C VAL A 331 -3.90 18.99 -11.12
N CYS A 332 -3.63 20.29 -11.02
CA CYS A 332 -2.36 20.81 -10.55
C CYS A 332 -2.59 22.03 -9.67
N GLY A 333 -2.08 22.00 -8.44
CA GLY A 333 -2.32 23.05 -7.43
C GLY A 333 -1.38 24.25 -7.53
N LYS A 334 -0.42 24.24 -8.46
CA LYS A 334 0.67 25.22 -8.55
C LYS A 334 0.56 26.08 -9.81
N TYR A 335 1.19 27.25 -9.78
CA TYR A 335 1.41 28.07 -10.96
C TYR A 335 2.59 27.52 -11.77
N SER A 336 2.65 27.83 -13.06
CA SER A 336 3.82 27.56 -13.88
C SER A 336 4.31 28.81 -14.60
N LEU A 337 5.63 28.92 -14.75
CA LEU A 337 6.27 29.92 -15.62
C LEU A 337 6.02 29.67 -17.12
N GLY A 338 5.36 28.57 -17.51
CA GLY A 338 5.06 28.27 -18.91
C GLY A 338 6.34 28.14 -19.74
N ASP A 339 6.37 28.75 -20.92
CA ASP A 339 7.56 28.79 -21.78
C ASP A 339 8.66 29.75 -21.28
N GLY A 340 8.46 30.40 -20.13
CA GLY A 340 9.40 31.34 -19.51
C GLY A 340 9.55 32.68 -20.25
N ALA A 341 8.86 32.86 -21.39
CA ALA A 341 9.05 34.01 -22.27
C ALA A 341 7.74 34.74 -22.59
N THR A 342 6.71 34.00 -23.02
CA THR A 342 5.46 34.57 -23.57
C THR A 342 4.20 34.11 -22.85
N THR A 343 4.27 33.04 -22.06
CA THR A 343 3.12 32.41 -21.42
C THR A 343 3.39 32.02 -19.98
N PHE A 344 2.32 31.86 -19.19
CA PHE A 344 2.35 31.26 -17.86
C PHE A 344 1.08 30.44 -17.63
N ARG A 345 1.09 29.53 -16.66
CA ARG A 345 -0.09 28.70 -16.32
C ARG A 345 -0.64 28.96 -14.93
N MET A 346 -1.96 28.96 -14.84
CA MET A 346 -2.68 28.95 -13.56
C MET A 346 -2.88 27.54 -13.01
N PRO A 347 -3.09 27.38 -11.69
CA PRO A 347 -3.53 26.12 -11.09
C PRO A 347 -4.81 25.60 -11.73
N LEU A 348 -4.87 24.29 -11.97
CA LEU A 348 -6.08 23.59 -12.42
C LEU A 348 -6.63 22.74 -11.28
N LEU A 349 -7.81 23.11 -10.77
CA LEU A 349 -8.46 22.41 -9.68
C LEU A 349 -9.59 21.51 -10.20
N GLY A 350 -9.57 20.23 -9.81
CA GLY A 350 -10.58 19.25 -10.22
C GLY A 350 -11.94 19.46 -9.55
N LYS A 351 -13.01 19.02 -10.22
CA LYS A 351 -14.34 18.96 -9.62
C LYS A 351 -14.41 17.80 -8.63
N ARG A 352 -14.94 18.02 -7.42
CA ARG A 352 -15.28 16.93 -6.49
C ARG A 352 -16.29 16.01 -7.19
N ALA A 353 -15.90 14.76 -7.44
CA ALA A 353 -16.83 13.75 -7.94
C ALA A 353 -17.98 13.64 -6.92
N SER A 354 -19.19 13.91 -7.40
CA SER A 354 -20.44 13.77 -6.63
C SER A 354 -20.77 12.31 -6.40
#